data_AF-A0A089WGS8-F1
#
_entry.id   AF-A0A089WGS8-F1
#
_cell.length_a   1.000
_cell.length_b   1.000
_cell.length_c   1.000
_cell.angle_alpha   90.00
_cell.angle_beta   90.00
_cell.angle_gamma   90.00
#
_symmetry.space_group_name_H-M   'P 1'
#
loop_
_entity.id
_entity.type
_entity.pdbx_description
1 polymer ?
#
loop_
_entity_poly.entity_id
_entity_poly.type
_entity_poly.pdbx_seq_one_letter_code
_entity_poly.pdbx_strand_id
1 'polypeptide(L)'
;MSITSADICHAADQLNGLVGFHRKRGTFIVRFSEDAFGLDVSQDSLQPCSEFVWRAVDNDRQVLCRQRLGLLLEQHVDDRLNIGEPLRLYLKRVDLPEIVAERTPVIPARPGAAR
;
A
#
# COMPACT_ATOMS: atom_id res chain seq x y z
N MET A 1 24.21 1.54 1.53
CA MET A 1 23.26 1.61 2.67
C MET A 1 22.38 0.36 2.66
N SER A 2 22.27 -0.34 3.78
CA SER A 2 21.45 -1.54 3.91
C SER A 2 20.01 -1.13 4.21
N ILE A 3 19.20 -0.94 3.18
CA ILE A 3 17.75 -0.86 3.34
C ILE A 3 17.28 -2.20 3.90
N THR A 4 16.63 -2.16 5.06
CA THR A 4 16.07 -3.34 5.73
C THR A 4 14.60 -3.50 5.33
N SER A 5 14.06 -4.70 5.50
CA SER A 5 12.64 -4.99 5.26
C SER A 5 11.70 -4.08 6.05
N ALA A 6 12.11 -3.66 7.25
CA ALA A 6 11.39 -2.70 8.08
C ALA A 6 11.33 -1.31 7.44
N ASP A 7 12.41 -0.85 6.81
CA ASP A 7 12.48 0.45 6.14
C ASP A 7 11.53 0.49 4.92
N ILE A 8 11.46 -0.61 4.17
CA ILE A 8 10.54 -0.78 3.04
C ILE A 8 9.08 -0.84 3.53
N CYS A 9 8.82 -1.56 4.62
CA CYS A 9 7.50 -1.59 5.26
C CYS A 9 7.06 -0.19 5.70
N HIS A 10 7.95 0.55 6.37
CA HIS A 10 7.66 1.90 6.85
C HIS A 10 7.44 2.87 5.68
N ALA A 11 8.21 2.74 4.60
CA ALA A 11 7.99 3.49 3.37
C ALA A 11 6.66 3.14 2.68
N ALA A 12 6.24 1.88 2.71
CA ALA A 12 4.95 1.44 2.15
C ALA A 12 3.75 1.98 2.96
N ASP A 13 3.86 2.09 4.28
CA ASP A 13 2.81 2.70 5.11
C ASP A 13 2.75 4.23 4.94
N GLN A 14 3.90 4.86 4.67
CA GLN A 14 3.97 6.29 4.35
C GLN A 14 3.51 6.67 2.94
N LEU A 15 3.01 5.70 2.16
CA LEU A 15 2.48 5.95 0.84
C LEU A 15 1.29 6.90 0.92
N ASN A 16 1.43 8.06 0.30
CA ASN A 16 0.38 9.05 0.22
C ASN A 16 -0.40 8.90 -1.08
N GLY A 17 -1.70 9.17 -1.01
CA GLY A 17 -2.57 9.18 -2.18
C GLY A 17 -3.60 8.06 -2.21
N LEU A 18 -4.53 8.23 -3.13
CA LEU A 18 -5.68 7.38 -3.34
C LEU A 18 -5.57 6.81 -4.74
N VAL A 19 -5.83 5.51 -4.88
CA VAL A 19 -6.02 4.86 -6.17
C VAL A 19 -7.50 4.67 -6.40
N GLY A 20 -7.96 5.08 -7.58
CA GLY A 20 -9.36 4.98 -7.99
C GLY A 20 -9.49 4.28 -9.32
N PHE A 21 -10.49 3.40 -9.43
CA PHE A 21 -10.76 2.71 -10.68
C PHE A 21 -11.62 3.57 -11.61
N HIS A 22 -11.07 3.95 -12.76
CA HIS A 22 -11.75 4.75 -13.77
C HIS A 22 -12.63 3.86 -14.64
N ARG A 23 -13.95 3.93 -14.45
CA ARG A 23 -14.89 3.04 -15.16
C ARG A 23 -14.87 3.22 -16.67
N LYS A 24 -14.75 4.45 -17.20
CA LYS A 24 -14.67 4.66 -18.67
C LYS A 24 -13.41 4.13 -19.32
N ARG A 25 -12.27 4.17 -18.63
CA ARG A 25 -10.97 3.73 -19.18
C ARG A 25 -10.60 2.31 -18.77
N GLY A 26 -11.31 1.72 -17.82
CA GLY A 26 -10.97 0.42 -17.25
C GLY A 26 -9.59 0.39 -16.62
N THR A 27 -9.09 1.54 -16.16
CA THR A 27 -7.72 1.69 -15.64
C THR A 27 -7.74 2.27 -14.23
N PHE A 28 -6.71 1.95 -13.46
CA PHE A 28 -6.48 2.54 -12.16
C PHE A 28 -5.76 3.87 -12.33
N ILE A 29 -6.28 4.92 -11.72
CA ILE A 29 -5.63 6.23 -11.66
C ILE A 29 -5.31 6.57 -10.21
N VAL A 30 -4.16 7.21 -9.98
CA VAL A 30 -3.73 7.62 -8.64
C VAL A 30 -3.80 9.13 -8.51
N ARG A 31 -4.47 9.62 -7.47
CA ARG A 31 -4.51 11.05 -7.12
C ARG A 31 -4.40 11.28 -5.62
N PHE A 32 -3.93 12.45 -5.25
CA PHE A 32 -3.76 12.88 -3.86
C PHE A 32 -5.02 13.52 -3.28
N SER A 33 -6.02 13.75 -4.11
CA SER A 33 -7.27 14.38 -3.71
C SER A 33 -8.41 13.68 -4.42
N GLU A 34 -9.45 13.38 -3.65
CA GLU A 34 -10.72 12.81 -4.12
C GLU A 34 -11.35 13.71 -5.19
N ASP A 35 -11.19 15.03 -5.04
CA ASP A 35 -11.66 16.05 -5.98
C ASP A 35 -10.99 15.97 -7.36
N ALA A 36 -9.77 15.45 -7.44
CA ALA A 36 -9.02 15.35 -8.69
C ALA A 36 -9.46 14.17 -9.58
N PHE A 37 -10.28 13.26 -9.06
CA PHE A 37 -10.86 12.17 -9.84
C PHE A 37 -12.08 12.60 -10.65
N GLY A 38 -12.77 13.67 -10.22
CA GLY A 38 -14.02 14.12 -10.83
C GLY A 38 -15.16 13.10 -10.72
N LEU A 39 -16.14 13.21 -11.62
CA LEU A 39 -17.37 12.40 -11.64
C LEU A 39 -17.19 10.99 -12.23
N ASP A 40 -16.02 10.64 -12.79
CA ASP A 40 -15.81 9.40 -13.57
C ASP A 40 -15.24 8.24 -12.73
N VAL A 41 -14.87 8.52 -11.48
CA VAL A 41 -14.44 7.51 -10.50
C VAL A 41 -15.36 7.59 -9.30
N SER A 42 -15.91 6.45 -8.90
CA SER A 42 -16.73 6.40 -7.69
C SER A 42 -15.86 6.50 -6.45
N GLN A 43 -16.27 7.32 -5.49
CA GLN A 43 -15.63 7.41 -4.17
C GLN A 43 -15.53 6.05 -3.48
N ASP A 44 -16.52 5.18 -3.70
CA ASP A 44 -16.54 3.80 -3.21
C ASP A 44 -15.42 2.90 -3.81
N SER A 45 -14.88 3.27 -4.97
CA SER A 45 -13.73 2.59 -5.59
C SER A 45 -12.40 3.28 -5.31
N LEU A 46 -12.40 4.37 -4.52
CA LEU A 46 -11.18 4.98 -4.02
C LEU A 46 -10.65 4.15 -2.87
N GLN A 47 -9.39 3.76 -2.95
CA GLN A 47 -8.70 3.10 -1.86
C GLN A 47 -7.34 3.76 -1.61
N PRO A 48 -6.84 3.81 -0.37
CA PRO A 48 -5.51 4.31 -0.09
C PRO A 48 -4.44 3.49 -0.81
N CYS A 49 -3.41 4.15 -1.34
CA CYS A 49 -2.31 3.44 -2.00
C CYS A 49 -1.54 2.53 -1.02
N SER A 50 -1.45 2.92 0.25
CA SER A 50 -0.90 2.08 1.31
C SER A 50 -1.69 0.77 1.42
N GLU A 51 -3.00 0.83 1.65
CA GLU A 51 -3.87 -0.36 1.68
C GLU A 51 -3.83 -1.14 0.36
N PHE A 52 -3.71 -0.48 -0.79
CA PHE A 52 -3.61 -1.20 -2.06
C PHE A 52 -2.37 -2.08 -2.10
N VAL A 53 -1.19 -1.61 -1.67
CA VAL A 53 0.03 -2.42 -1.69
C VAL A 53 0.03 -3.52 -0.62
N TRP A 54 -0.73 -3.34 0.45
CA TRP A 54 -0.87 -4.29 1.55
C TRP A 54 -2.01 -5.29 1.28
N ARG A 55 -1.69 -6.57 1.15
CA ARG A 55 -2.69 -7.64 1.12
C ARG A 55 -2.83 -8.21 2.52
N ALA A 56 -4.00 -8.07 3.14
CA ALA A 56 -4.30 -8.80 4.38
C ALA A 56 -4.34 -10.31 4.08
N VAL A 57 -3.52 -11.09 4.79
CA VAL A 57 -3.47 -12.56 4.67
C VAL A 57 -4.09 -13.22 5.90
N ASP A 58 -3.86 -12.65 7.08
CA ASP A 58 -4.42 -13.10 8.36
C ASP A 58 -4.84 -11.92 9.24
N ASN A 59 -5.55 -12.20 10.34
CA ASN A 59 -6.05 -11.20 11.32
C ASN A 59 -4.99 -10.18 11.80
N ASP A 60 -3.70 -10.53 11.73
CA ASP A 60 -2.56 -9.74 12.20
C ASP A 60 -1.50 -9.47 11.11
N ARG A 61 -1.63 -10.14 9.94
CA ARG A 61 -0.55 -10.16 8.94
C ARG A 61 -0.99 -9.53 7.64
N GLN A 62 -0.26 -8.50 7.24
CA GLN A 62 -0.35 -7.91 5.91
C GLN A 62 0.92 -8.22 5.14
N VAL A 63 0.78 -8.60 3.87
CA VAL A 63 1.91 -8.85 2.98
C VAL A 63 1.98 -7.75 1.92
N LEU A 64 3.16 -7.18 1.75
CA LEU A 64 3.44 -6.19 0.73
C LEU A 64 3.55 -6.88 -0.62
N CYS A 65 2.56 -6.66 -1.48
CA CYS A 65 2.48 -7.32 -2.77
C CYS A 65 3.15 -6.44 -3.83
N ARG A 66 4.39 -6.80 -4.22
CA ARG A 66 5.22 -6.01 -5.16
C ARG A 66 4.53 -5.72 -6.50
N GLN A 67 3.66 -6.61 -6.95
CA GLN A 67 2.94 -6.46 -8.22
C GLN A 67 1.99 -5.24 -8.18
N ARG A 68 1.36 -4.99 -7.03
CA ARG A 68 0.50 -3.81 -6.82
C ARG A 68 1.32 -2.53 -6.67
N LEU A 69 2.47 -2.62 -6.02
CA LEU A 69 3.44 -1.53 -5.94
C LEU A 69 3.95 -1.14 -7.34
N GLY A 70 4.20 -2.11 -8.21
CA GLY A 70 4.58 -1.88 -9.61
C GLY A 70 3.54 -1.06 -10.37
N LEU A 71 2.25 -1.36 -10.19
CA LEU A 71 1.15 -0.59 -10.81
C LEU A 71 1.14 0.89 -10.38
N LEU A 72 1.46 1.16 -9.11
CA LEU A 72 1.58 2.52 -8.61
C LEU A 72 2.81 3.24 -9.20
N LEU A 73 3.92 2.52 -9.36
CA LEU A 73 5.15 3.07 -9.96
C LEU A 73 4.92 3.45 -11.43
N GLU A 74 4.15 2.65 -12.18
CA GLU A 74 3.79 2.96 -13.57
C GLU A 74 3.00 4.27 -13.73
N GLN A 75 2.36 4.77 -12.68
CA GLN A 75 1.67 6.06 -12.71
C GLN A 75 2.62 7.26 -12.63
N HIS A 76 3.94 7.06 -12.46
CA HIS A 76 4.97 8.11 -12.41
C HIS A 76 4.69 9.23 -11.40
N VAL A 77 3.98 8.92 -10.32
CA VAL A 77 3.65 9.84 -9.22
C VAL A 77 4.46 9.53 -7.96
N ASP A 78 5.63 8.93 -8.13
CA ASP A 78 6.48 8.37 -7.08
C ASP A 78 7.03 9.40 -6.08
N ASP A 79 7.28 10.65 -6.50
CA ASP A 79 7.66 11.75 -5.61
C ASP A 79 6.50 12.17 -4.68
N ARG A 80 5.29 12.32 -5.25
CA ARG A 80 4.12 12.69 -4.45
C ARG A 80 3.57 11.55 -3.60
N LEU A 81 3.66 10.31 -4.10
CA LEU A 81 3.23 9.11 -3.36
C LEU A 81 4.09 8.89 -2.13
N ASN A 82 5.20 9.61 -1.98
CA ASN A 82 6.20 9.34 -0.97
C ASN A 82 6.76 7.92 -1.14
N ILE A 83 6.91 7.46 -2.40
CA ILE A 83 7.60 6.20 -2.69
C ILE A 83 9.09 6.43 -2.43
N GLY A 84 9.50 6.13 -1.21
CA GLY A 84 10.88 6.24 -0.77
C GLY A 84 11.83 5.38 -1.61
N GLU A 85 13.11 5.76 -1.60
CA GLU A 85 14.23 4.96 -2.10
C GLU A 85 14.14 3.45 -1.77
N PRO A 86 13.77 3.02 -0.55
CA PRO A 86 13.57 1.60 -0.23
C PRO A 86 12.58 0.86 -1.11
N LEU A 87 11.44 1.45 -1.48
CA LEU A 87 10.44 0.82 -2.35
C LEU A 87 10.91 0.73 -3.81
N ARG A 88 11.60 1.78 -4.29
CA ARG A 88 12.20 1.80 -5.63
C ARG A 88 13.31 0.75 -5.74
N LEU A 89 14.14 0.60 -4.70
CA LEU A 89 15.16 -0.42 -4.60
C LEU A 89 14.58 -1.82 -4.45
N TYR A 90 13.46 -1.97 -3.72
CA TYR A 90 12.72 -3.22 -3.61
C TYR A 90 12.18 -3.70 -4.96
N LEU A 91 11.62 -2.80 -5.78
CA LEU A 91 11.21 -3.13 -7.15
C LEU A 91 12.40 -3.46 -8.07
N LYS A 92 13.53 -2.76 -7.91
CA LYS A 92 14.77 -3.06 -8.66
C LYS A 92 15.45 -4.35 -8.19
N ARG A 93 15.34 -4.72 -6.92
CA ARG A 93 15.90 -5.95 -6.34
C ARG A 93 14.81 -7.02 -6.25
N VAL A 94 14.60 -7.71 -7.37
CA VAL A 94 13.75 -8.91 -7.49
C VAL A 94 14.17 -10.06 -6.54
N ASP A 95 15.37 -9.99 -6.00
CA ASP A 95 15.96 -10.97 -5.07
C ASP A 95 15.31 -10.98 -3.67
N LEU A 96 14.54 -9.94 -3.30
CA LEU A 96 13.86 -9.89 -2.01
C LEU A 96 12.47 -10.54 -2.08
N PRO A 97 12.13 -11.46 -1.14
CA PRO A 97 10.79 -12.04 -1.03
C PRO A 97 9.74 -10.98 -0.68
N GLU A 98 8.45 -11.32 -0.83
CA GLU A 98 7.32 -10.49 -0.40
C GLU A 98 7.48 -10.12 1.08
N ILE A 99 7.39 -8.82 1.39
CA ILE A 99 7.58 -8.35 2.77
C ILE A 99 6.31 -8.64 3.56
N VAL A 100 6.41 -9.49 4.57
CA VAL A 100 5.33 -9.73 5.52
C VAL A 100 5.50 -8.80 6.70
N ALA A 101 4.51 -7.96 6.95
CA ALA A 101 4.41 -7.12 8.13
C ALA A 101 3.36 -7.72 9.07
N GLU A 102 3.78 -8.05 10.28
CA GLU A 102 2.90 -8.43 11.38
C GLU A 102 2.46 -7.12 12.04
N ARG A 103 1.27 -6.62 11.67
CA ARG A 103 0.63 -5.52 12.38
C ARG A 103 -0.22 -6.17 13.45
N THR A 104 0.30 -6.22 14.67
CA THR A 104 -0.52 -6.53 15.83
C THR A 104 -1.65 -5.51 15.87
N PRO A 105 -2.93 -5.86 15.57
CA PRO A 105 -3.99 -5.01 16.00
C PRO A 105 -3.82 -4.99 17.51
N VAL A 106 -3.79 -3.79 18.10
CA VAL A 106 -3.95 -3.62 19.52
C VAL A 106 -5.32 -4.19 19.88
N ILE A 107 -5.38 -5.51 20.08
CA ILE A 107 -6.50 -6.14 20.74
C ILE A 107 -6.41 -5.57 22.16
N PRO A 108 -7.42 -4.81 22.66
CA PRO A 108 -7.51 -4.66 24.09
C PRO A 108 -7.64 -6.09 24.62
N ALA A 109 -6.62 -6.52 25.38
CA ALA A 109 -6.55 -7.83 25.97
C ALA A 109 -7.93 -8.19 26.53
N ARG A 110 -8.57 -9.24 26.02
CA ARG A 110 -9.71 -9.84 26.70
C ARG A 110 -9.15 -10.54 27.94
N PRO A 111 -9.39 -10.04 29.18
CA PRO A 111 -9.11 -10.82 30.37
C PRO A 111 -10.33 -11.73 30.56
N GLY A 112 -10.27 -12.91 29.95
CA GLY A 112 -11.36 -13.88 29.96
C GLY A 112 -10.88 -15.29 30.27
N ALA A 113 -9.84 -15.42 31.09
CA ALA A 113 -9.48 -16.68 31.74
C ALA A 113 -10.07 -16.69 33.16
N ALA A 114 -11.25 -17.28 33.30
CA ALA A 114 -11.90 -17.80 34.50
C ALA A 114 -13.33 -18.13 34.06
N ARG A 115 -13.88 -19.34 34.18
CA ARG A 115 -13.56 -20.49 35.04
C ARG A 115 -14.25 -21.71 34.44
#